data_AF-A0A7S1ILY7-F1
#
_entry.id   AF-A0A7S1ILY7-F1
#
_cell.length_a   1.000
_cell.length_b   1.000
_cell.length_c   1.000
_cell.angle_alpha   90.00
_cell.angle_beta   90.00
_cell.angle_gamma   90.00
#
_symmetry.space_group_name_H-M   'P 1'
#
loop_
_entity.id
_entity.type
_entity.pdbx_description
1 polymer ?
#
loop_
_entity_poly.entity_id
_entity_poly.type
_entity_poly.pdbx_seq_one_letter_code
_entity_poly.pdbx_strand_id
1 'polypeptide(L)'
;AIKSLRMVAGTLKRAEPDLPEEHLFLRALRDFNLPKIVAADLEIFLGLVQDLFPGVTIGRKHEVAFETCLQQVLTKKGLQPEEGLVVKVVQLQELMMVRHSIFILGPAGSGKSTCWQTLAAGLRDTGQQVIHHDLNPKAVSSAELYGHMLHREWRGGLLSSLVRD
;
A
#
# COMPACT_ATOMS: atom_id res chain seq x y z
N ALA A 1 1.81 15.09 4.45
CA ALA A 1 1.80 13.88 5.30
C ALA A 1 0.79 13.96 6.45
N ILE A 2 0.79 15.06 7.22
CA ILE A 2 -0.08 15.24 8.41
C ILE A 2 -1.59 15.16 8.09
N LYS A 3 -2.04 15.76 6.98
CA LYS A 3 -3.45 15.70 6.55
C LYS A 3 -3.94 14.25 6.34
N SER A 4 -3.11 13.42 5.71
CA SER A 4 -3.39 12.00 5.47
C SER A 4 -3.49 11.23 6.79
N LEU A 5 -2.57 11.48 7.73
CA LEU A 5 -2.61 10.88 9.06
C LEU A 5 -3.90 11.24 9.81
N ARG A 6 -4.31 12.52 9.77
CA ARG A 6 -5.57 12.97 10.38
C ARG A 6 -6.79 12.26 9.79
N MET A 7 -6.80 12.04 8.47
CA MET A 7 -7.88 11.31 7.80
C MET A 7 -7.94 9.85 8.28
N VAL A 8 -6.79 9.18 8.36
CA VAL A 8 -6.69 7.78 8.86
C VAL A 8 -7.15 7.68 10.31
N ALA A 9 -6.66 8.56 11.19
CA ALA A 9 -7.07 8.60 12.59
C ALA A 9 -8.58 8.83 12.74
N GLY A 10 -9.18 9.72 11.92
CA GLY A 10 -10.62 9.95 11.91
C GLY A 10 -11.42 8.73 11.45
N THR A 11 -10.92 7.95 10.49
CA THR A 11 -11.55 6.68 10.08
C THR A 11 -11.46 5.63 11.18
N LEU A 12 -10.33 5.53 11.88
CA LEU A 12 -10.17 4.61 13.01
C LEU A 12 -11.11 4.99 14.17
N LYS A 13 -11.26 6.27 14.50
CA LYS A 13 -12.19 6.73 15.56
C LYS A 13 -13.65 6.43 15.24
N ARG A 14 -14.05 6.48 13.96
CA ARG A 14 -15.40 6.07 13.54
C ARG A 14 -15.61 4.56 13.64
N ALA A 15 -14.57 3.76 13.38
CA ALA A 15 -14.65 2.30 13.48
C ALA A 15 -14.63 1.81 14.94
N GLU A 16 -13.90 2.50 15.81
CA GLU A 16 -13.69 2.13 17.22
C GLU A 16 -13.93 3.36 18.13
N PRO A 17 -15.20 3.76 18.36
CA PRO A 17 -15.52 4.99 19.10
C PRO A 17 -15.15 4.91 20.59
N ASP A 18 -15.17 3.71 21.18
CA ASP A 18 -14.92 3.49 22.61
C ASP A 18 -13.44 3.55 22.99
N LEU A 19 -12.53 3.42 22.02
CA LEU A 19 -11.10 3.52 22.29
C LEU A 19 -10.68 4.97 22.58
N PRO A 20 -9.75 5.17 23.55
CA PRO A 20 -9.18 6.48 23.80
C PRO A 20 -8.51 7.04 22.54
N GLU A 21 -8.72 8.32 22.28
CA GLU A 21 -8.21 8.98 21.07
C GLU A 21 -6.68 8.91 20.98
N GLU A 22 -5.99 9.00 22.11
CA GLU A 22 -4.55 8.88 22.21
C GLU A 22 -4.05 7.54 21.66
N HIS A 23 -4.74 6.44 21.99
CA HIS A 23 -4.38 5.10 21.52
C HIS A 23 -4.60 4.96 20.01
N LEU A 24 -5.72 5.49 19.50
CA LEU A 24 -6.03 5.48 18.07
C LEU A 24 -5.04 6.34 17.27
N PHE A 25 -4.67 7.49 17.82
CA PHE A 25 -3.68 8.39 17.22
C PHE A 25 -2.30 7.74 17.18
N LEU A 26 -1.88 7.11 18.27
CA LEU A 26 -0.64 6.33 18.34
C LEU A 26 -0.60 5.22 17.28
N ARG A 27 -1.68 4.42 17.18
CA ARG A 27 -1.81 3.37 16.16
C ARG A 27 -1.68 3.95 14.76
N ALA A 28 -2.43 5.01 14.45
CA ALA A 28 -2.39 5.65 13.14
C ALA A 28 -1.00 6.19 12.81
N LEU A 29 -0.33 6.83 13.78
CA LEU A 29 1.00 7.41 13.61
C LEU A 29 2.04 6.32 13.36
N ARG A 30 2.02 5.25 14.14
CA ARG A 30 2.93 4.11 13.99
C ARG A 30 2.71 3.41 12.65
N ASP A 31 1.49 2.94 12.38
CA ASP A 31 1.19 2.09 11.23
C ASP A 31 1.40 2.85 9.90
N PHE A 32 1.12 4.16 9.88
CA PHE A 32 1.38 4.98 8.70
C PHE A 32 2.88 5.17 8.41
N ASN A 33 3.76 5.14 9.43
CA ASN A 33 5.19 5.41 9.26
C ASN A 33 6.06 4.15 9.18
N LEU A 34 5.65 3.04 9.82
CA LEU A 34 6.34 1.76 9.75
C LEU A 34 6.79 1.32 8.34
N PRO A 35 5.95 1.37 7.28
CA PRO A 35 6.38 0.91 5.95
C PRO A 35 7.44 1.82 5.29
N LYS A 36 7.71 3.00 5.85
CA LYS A 36 8.67 3.99 5.30
C LYS A 36 10.03 3.96 6.01
N ILE A 37 10.09 3.31 7.17
CA ILE A 37 11.26 3.33 8.04
C ILE A 37 12.18 2.17 7.67
N VAL A 38 13.48 2.45 7.64
CA VAL A 38 14.52 1.43 7.41
C VAL A 38 14.68 0.61 8.67
N ALA A 39 14.98 -0.69 8.54
CA ALA A 39 15.09 -1.61 9.68
C ALA A 39 16.04 -1.10 10.79
N ALA A 40 17.15 -0.45 10.42
CA ALA A 40 18.11 0.11 11.37
C ALA A 40 17.54 1.25 12.24
N ASP A 41 16.55 1.99 11.72
CA ASP A 41 15.94 3.14 12.41
C ASP A 41 14.65 2.76 13.14
N LEU A 42 14.21 1.51 13.03
CA LEU A 42 12.94 1.05 13.57
C LEU A 42 12.90 1.13 15.10
N GLU A 43 13.97 0.68 15.76
CA GLU A 43 14.07 0.71 17.22
C GLU A 43 14.08 2.16 17.74
N ILE A 44 14.81 3.05 17.07
CA ILE A 44 14.87 4.47 17.41
C ILE A 44 13.49 5.11 17.28
N PHE A 45 12.80 4.85 16.17
CA PHE A 45 11.44 5.36 15.97
C PHE A 45 10.47 4.87 17.04
N LEU A 46 10.52 3.57 17.39
CA LEU A 46 9.67 3.01 18.44
C LEU A 46 10.01 3.61 19.82
N GLY A 47 11.28 3.84 20.13
CA GLY A 47 11.70 4.53 21.36
C GLY A 47 11.14 5.95 21.44
N LEU A 48 11.29 6.75 20.37
CA LEU A 48 10.72 8.11 20.31
C LEU A 48 9.20 8.12 20.46
N VAL A 49 8.51 7.13 19.90
CA VAL A 49 7.07 6.98 20.02
C VAL A 49 6.66 6.64 21.45
N GLN A 50 7.43 5.79 22.15
CA GLN A 50 7.20 5.46 23.56
C GLN A 50 7.45 6.66 24.48
N ASP A 51 8.46 7.48 24.19
CA ASP A 51 8.75 8.71 24.95
C ASP A 51 7.62 9.74 24.84
N LEU A 52 6.96 9.82 23.67
CA LEU A 52 5.83 10.72 23.43
C LEU A 52 4.51 10.23 24.03
N PHE A 53 4.33 8.91 24.15
CA PHE A 53 3.09 8.27 24.62
C PHE A 53 3.40 7.21 25.71
N PRO A 54 3.86 7.64 26.90
CA PRO A 54 4.29 6.72 27.94
C PRO A 54 3.14 5.86 28.46
N GLY A 55 3.35 4.55 28.56
CA GLY A 55 2.36 3.59 29.08
C GLY A 55 1.22 3.23 28.11
N VAL A 56 1.17 3.85 26.92
CA VAL A 56 0.17 3.55 25.90
C VAL A 56 0.72 2.45 24.98
N THR A 57 0.18 1.25 25.11
CA THR A 57 0.52 0.14 24.20
C THR A 57 -0.73 -0.30 23.45
N ILE A 58 -0.64 -0.30 22.12
CA ILE A 58 -1.75 -0.73 21.27
C ILE A 58 -1.23 -1.63 20.15
N GLY A 59 -1.84 -2.81 19.98
CA GLY A 59 -1.48 -3.73 18.91
C GLY A 59 -1.79 -3.17 17.52
N ARG A 60 -1.19 -3.79 16.50
CA ARG A 60 -1.64 -3.61 15.11
C ARG A 60 -3.05 -4.18 14.98
N LYS A 61 -3.89 -3.53 14.18
CA LYS A 61 -5.18 -4.11 13.80
C LYS A 61 -4.94 -5.18 12.74
N HIS A 62 -5.26 -6.43 13.07
CA HIS A 62 -5.19 -7.54 12.14
C HIS A 62 -6.56 -7.80 11.52
N GLU A 63 -6.59 -7.88 10.19
CA GLU A 63 -7.77 -8.34 9.46
C GLU A 63 -7.56 -9.81 9.07
N VAL A 64 -7.82 -10.71 10.03
CA VAL A 64 -7.49 -12.14 9.94
C VAL A 64 -8.08 -12.80 8.70
N ALA A 65 -9.32 -12.44 8.33
CA ALA A 65 -9.98 -12.95 7.13
C ALA A 65 -9.21 -12.58 5.85
N PHE A 66 -8.72 -11.34 5.76
CA PHE A 66 -7.95 -10.88 4.62
C PHE A 66 -6.55 -11.50 4.60
N GLU A 67 -5.86 -11.56 5.74
CA GLU A 67 -4.55 -12.22 5.86
C GLU A 67 -4.63 -13.70 5.43
N THR A 68 -5.68 -14.41 5.86
CA THR A 68 -5.93 -15.81 5.46
C THR A 68 -6.18 -15.92 3.95
N CYS A 69 -6.95 -15.00 3.37
CA CYS A 69 -7.16 -14.95 1.92
C CYS A 69 -5.83 -14.77 1.16
N LEU A 70 -4.96 -13.86 1.61
CA LEU A 70 -3.65 -13.65 1.01
C LEU A 70 -2.77 -14.91 1.07
N GLN A 71 -2.77 -15.63 2.20
CA GLN A 71 -2.04 -16.89 2.34
C GLN A 71 -2.55 -17.97 1.38
N GLN A 72 -3.88 -18.05 1.18
CA GLN A 72 -4.48 -18.96 0.20
C GLN A 72 -4.08 -18.59 -1.23
N VAL A 73 -4.11 -17.30 -1.57
CA VAL A 73 -3.67 -16.80 -2.89
C VAL A 73 -2.21 -17.12 -3.16
N LEU A 74 -1.32 -16.96 -2.18
CA LEU A 74 0.09 -17.32 -2.30
C LEU A 74 0.27 -18.82 -2.54
N THR A 75 -0.45 -19.64 -1.77
CA THR A 75 -0.44 -21.11 -1.92
C THR A 75 -0.95 -21.52 -3.31
N LYS A 76 -2.05 -20.93 -3.79
CA LYS A 76 -2.59 -21.18 -5.15
C LYS A 76 -1.58 -20.84 -6.26
N LYS A 77 -0.73 -19.83 -6.04
CA LYS A 77 0.35 -19.45 -6.96
C LYS A 77 1.60 -20.34 -6.84
N GLY A 78 1.59 -21.35 -5.96
CA GLY A 78 2.76 -22.20 -5.69
C GLY A 78 3.86 -21.50 -4.91
N LEU A 79 3.54 -20.41 -4.19
CA LEU A 79 4.48 -19.65 -3.37
C LEU A 79 4.34 -20.00 -1.89
N GLN A 80 5.43 -19.87 -1.14
CA GLN A 80 5.40 -20.02 0.31
C GLN A 80 4.77 -18.76 0.94
N PRO A 81 3.70 -18.90 1.75
CA PRO A 81 3.09 -17.77 2.45
C PRO A 81 3.95 -17.36 3.66
N GLU A 82 5.02 -16.63 3.40
CA GLU A 82 5.84 -16.04 4.46
C GLU A 82 5.10 -14.87 5.12
N GLU A 83 5.06 -14.84 6.45
CA GLU A 83 4.36 -13.80 7.23
C GLU A 83 4.85 -12.39 6.89
N GLY A 84 6.16 -12.23 6.66
CA GLY A 84 6.74 -10.94 6.27
C GLY A 84 6.16 -10.41 4.95
N LEU A 85 5.93 -11.28 3.97
CA LEU A 85 5.29 -10.91 2.72
C LEU A 85 3.83 -10.52 2.92
N VAL A 86 3.07 -11.30 3.71
CA VAL A 86 1.65 -10.99 4.02
C VAL A 86 1.54 -9.62 4.70
N VAL A 87 2.39 -9.35 5.69
CA VAL A 87 2.46 -8.05 6.36
C VAL A 87 2.72 -6.91 5.37
N LYS A 88 3.65 -7.09 4.42
CA LYS A 88 3.96 -6.10 3.38
C LYS A 88 2.81 -5.88 2.40
N VAL A 89 2.06 -6.93 2.06
CA VAL A 89 0.87 -6.82 1.20
C VAL A 89 -0.24 -6.03 1.89
N VAL A 90 -0.49 -6.29 3.17
CA VAL A 90 -1.47 -5.51 3.96
C VAL A 90 -1.02 -4.06 4.10
N GLN A 91 0.25 -3.81 4.40
CA GLN A 91 0.80 -2.44 4.44
C GLN A 91 0.64 -1.70 3.10
N LEU A 92 0.80 -2.40 1.98
CA LEU A 92 0.59 -1.82 0.66
C LEU A 92 -0.88 -1.40 0.46
N GLN A 93 -1.84 -2.25 0.84
CA GLN A 93 -3.27 -1.92 0.79
C GLN A 93 -3.60 -0.71 1.68
N GLU A 94 -3.13 -0.69 2.92
CA GLU A 94 -3.32 0.42 3.87
C GLU A 94 -2.80 1.74 3.27
N LEU A 95 -1.64 1.72 2.60
CA LEU A 95 -1.10 2.89 1.92
C LEU A 95 -1.93 3.29 0.69
N MET A 96 -2.44 2.35 -0.09
CA MET A 96 -3.27 2.61 -1.28
C MET A 96 -4.60 3.30 -0.93
N MET A 97 -5.18 2.98 0.23
CA MET A 97 -6.39 3.64 0.73
C MET A 97 -6.18 5.13 1.05
N VAL A 98 -4.92 5.55 1.24
CA VAL A 98 -4.56 6.90 1.69
C VAL A 98 -3.84 7.70 0.61
N ARG A 99 -3.17 7.04 -0.33
CA ARG A 99 -2.36 7.66 -1.38
C ARG A 99 -2.58 6.96 -2.72
N HIS A 100 -2.79 7.76 -3.76
CA HIS A 100 -2.96 7.26 -5.14
C HIS A 100 -1.66 6.76 -5.78
N SER A 101 -0.49 7.17 -5.28
CA SER A 101 0.81 6.80 -5.86
C SER A 101 1.76 6.36 -4.76
N ILE A 102 2.35 5.18 -4.97
CA ILE A 102 3.21 4.49 -4.01
C ILE A 102 4.43 3.95 -4.76
N PHE A 103 5.59 4.02 -4.12
CA PHE A 103 6.81 3.42 -4.60
C PHE A 103 7.11 2.16 -3.79
N ILE A 104 7.38 1.05 -4.47
CA ILE A 104 7.84 -0.19 -3.83
C ILE A 104 9.35 -0.30 -4.08
N LEU A 105 10.15 -0.15 -3.01
CA LEU A 105 11.60 -0.11 -3.07
C LEU A 105 12.19 -1.42 -2.54
N GLY A 106 13.32 -1.85 -3.11
CA GLY A 106 14.04 -3.05 -2.67
C GLY A 106 14.88 -3.69 -3.79
N PRO A 107 15.82 -4.57 -3.44
CA PRO A 107 16.75 -5.18 -4.39
C PRO A 107 16.05 -6.08 -5.41
N ALA A 108 16.69 -6.36 -6.55
CA ALA A 108 16.13 -7.28 -7.55
C ALA A 108 15.83 -8.66 -6.93
N GLY A 109 14.76 -9.32 -7.38
CA GLY A 109 14.36 -10.63 -6.87
C GLY A 109 13.68 -10.62 -5.49
N SER A 110 13.52 -9.48 -4.82
CA SER A 110 12.95 -9.40 -3.46
C SER A 110 11.42 -9.50 -3.36
N GLY A 111 10.74 -10.11 -4.35
CA GLY A 111 9.28 -10.30 -4.31
C GLY A 111 8.42 -9.03 -4.45
N LYS A 112 8.98 -7.89 -4.89
CA LYS A 112 8.21 -6.62 -5.05
C LYS A 112 7.03 -6.76 -5.99
N SER A 113 7.24 -7.40 -7.15
CA SER A 113 6.17 -7.65 -8.12
C SER A 113 5.14 -8.60 -7.55
N THR A 114 5.61 -9.67 -6.90
CA THR A 114 4.76 -10.65 -6.21
C THR A 114 3.87 -9.98 -5.16
N CYS A 115 4.38 -8.97 -4.43
CA CYS A 115 3.63 -8.25 -3.40
C CYS A 115 2.36 -7.59 -3.97
N TRP A 116 2.48 -6.70 -4.95
CA TRP A 116 1.30 -6.02 -5.51
C TRP A 116 0.42 -6.97 -6.34
N GLN A 117 1.00 -7.98 -7.00
CA GLN A 117 0.22 -8.99 -7.74
C GLN A 117 -0.59 -9.90 -6.80
N THR A 118 -0.11 -10.14 -5.59
CA THR A 118 -0.83 -10.88 -4.56
C THR A 118 -1.94 -10.03 -3.98
N LEU A 119 -1.70 -8.73 -3.75
CA LEU A 119 -2.76 -7.79 -3.38
C LEU A 119 -3.89 -7.78 -4.42
N ALA A 120 -3.55 -7.62 -5.70
CA ALA A 120 -4.53 -7.58 -6.78
C ALA A 120 -5.36 -8.88 -6.86
N ALA A 121 -4.72 -10.04 -6.68
CA ALA A 121 -5.42 -11.33 -6.65
C ALA A 121 -6.30 -11.49 -5.40
N GLY A 122 -5.81 -11.11 -4.22
CA GLY A 122 -6.59 -11.16 -2.98
C GLY A 122 -7.84 -10.27 -3.02
N LEU A 123 -7.73 -9.07 -3.59
CA LEU A 123 -8.86 -8.17 -3.79
C LEU A 123 -9.88 -8.73 -4.80
N ARG A 124 -9.44 -9.48 -5.82
CA ARG A 124 -10.37 -10.20 -6.72
C ARG A 124 -11.09 -11.35 -6.03
N ASP A 125 -10.39 -12.11 -5.19
CA ASP A 125 -10.99 -13.20 -4.40
C ASP A 125 -12.02 -12.66 -3.38
N THR A 126 -11.90 -11.39 -2.92
CA THR A 126 -12.94 -10.73 -2.11
C THR A 126 -14.08 -10.11 -2.92
N GLY A 127 -14.09 -10.31 -4.25
CA GLY A 127 -15.15 -9.84 -5.15
C GLY A 127 -14.95 -8.45 -5.73
N GLN A 128 -13.81 -7.80 -5.49
CA GLN A 128 -13.51 -6.50 -6.09
C GLN A 128 -12.98 -6.65 -7.52
N GLN A 129 -13.42 -5.76 -8.41
CA GLN A 129 -12.84 -5.69 -9.74
C GLN A 129 -11.51 -4.95 -9.69
N VAL A 130 -10.42 -5.65 -10.01
CA VAL A 130 -9.07 -5.08 -10.06
C VAL A 130 -8.51 -5.19 -11.47
N ILE A 131 -8.33 -4.03 -12.09
CA ILE A 131 -7.66 -3.86 -13.38
C ILE A 131 -6.27 -3.29 -13.11
N HIS A 132 -5.25 -3.80 -13.80
CA HIS A 132 -3.89 -3.29 -13.70
C HIS A 132 -3.25 -3.34 -15.07
N HIS A 133 -2.39 -2.36 -15.35
CA HIS A 133 -1.60 -2.26 -16.57
C HIS A 133 -0.14 -2.05 -16.20
N ASP A 134 0.73 -2.93 -16.70
CA ASP A 134 2.17 -2.80 -16.52
C ASP A 134 2.74 -1.95 -17.66
N LEU A 135 3.41 -0.85 -17.29
CA LEU A 135 3.99 0.09 -18.25
C LEU A 135 5.45 0.39 -17.91
N ASN A 136 6.32 0.29 -18.92
CA ASN A 136 7.70 0.76 -18.81
C ASN A 136 7.84 2.09 -19.56
N PRO A 137 7.87 3.25 -18.86
CA PRO A 137 7.92 4.55 -19.51
C PRO A 137 9.23 4.81 -20.25
N LYS A 138 10.31 4.04 -19.97
CA LYS A 138 11.59 4.15 -20.67
C LYS A 138 11.66 3.30 -21.94
N ALA A 139 10.68 2.43 -22.18
CA ALA A 139 10.64 1.60 -23.40
C ALA A 139 10.07 2.34 -24.61
N VAL A 140 9.43 3.49 -24.40
CA VAL A 140 8.74 4.28 -25.44
C VAL A 140 9.19 5.73 -25.37
N SER A 141 9.03 6.47 -26.47
CA SER A 141 9.30 7.90 -26.47
C SER A 141 8.24 8.67 -25.67
N SER A 142 8.60 9.86 -25.16
CA SER A 142 7.64 10.72 -24.46
C SER A 142 6.42 11.08 -25.33
N ALA A 143 6.62 11.22 -26.64
CA ALA A 143 5.56 11.53 -27.60
C ALA A 143 4.57 10.37 -27.79
N GLU A 144 5.04 9.12 -27.72
CA GLU A 144 4.18 7.92 -27.77
C GLU A 144 3.48 7.67 -26.43
N LEU A 145 4.17 7.96 -25.32
CA LEU A 145 3.63 7.77 -23.98
C LEU A 145 2.47 8.73 -23.66
N TYR A 146 2.67 10.03 -23.92
CA TYR A 146 1.71 11.09 -23.60
C TYR A 146 0.83 11.52 -24.77
N GLY A 147 1.26 11.26 -26.00
CA GLY A 147 0.62 11.76 -27.21
C GLY A 147 1.34 12.99 -27.76
N HIS A 148 1.07 13.29 -29.02
CA HIS A 148 1.65 14.44 -29.71
C HIS A 148 0.71 14.95 -30.80
N MET A 149 0.94 16.20 -31.22
CA MET A 149 0.21 16.80 -32.32
C MET A 149 0.94 16.53 -33.64
N LEU A 150 0.25 15.90 -34.59
CA LEU A 150 0.77 15.61 -35.92
C LEU A 150 -0.19 16.19 -36.96
N HIS A 151 0.29 17.04 -37.87
CA HIS A 151 -0.54 17.69 -38.91
C HIS A 151 -1.80 18.41 -38.37
N ARG A 152 -1.69 19.07 -37.21
CA ARG A 152 -2.82 19.72 -36.50
C ARG A 152 -3.90 18.77 -35.98
N GLU A 153 -3.65 17.47 -36.02
CA GLU A 153 -4.50 16.46 -35.37
C GLU A 153 -3.83 15.95 -34.09
N TRP A 154 -4.63 15.76 -33.03
CA TRP A 154 -4.15 15.17 -31.79
C TRP A 154 -4.07 13.65 -31.92
N ARG A 155 -2.89 13.07 -31.73
CA ARG A 155 -2.70 11.63 -31.59
C ARG A 155 -2.52 11.30 -30.11
N GLY A 156 -3.47 10.51 -29.58
CA GLY A 156 -3.43 10.05 -28.18
C GLY A 156 -2.22 9.16 -27.92
N GLY A 157 -1.63 9.31 -26.73
CA GLY A 157 -0.55 8.44 -26.26
C GLY A 157 -1.06 7.20 -25.53
N LEU A 158 -0.14 6.28 -25.25
CA LEU A 158 -0.42 5.03 -24.53
C LEU A 158 -1.16 5.26 -23.21
N LEU A 159 -0.74 6.26 -22.41
CA LEU A 159 -1.43 6.57 -21.15
C LEU A 159 -2.87 7.04 -21.37
N SER A 160 -3.13 7.78 -22.46
CA SER A 160 -4.48 8.26 -22.77
C SER A 160 -5.41 7.12 -23.21
N SER A 161 -4.86 6.12 -23.91
CA SER A 161 -5.62 4.92 -24.30
C SER A 161 -5.94 4.06 -23.07
N LEU A 162 -4.94 3.78 -22.23
CA LEU A 162 -5.12 2.96 -21.02
C LEU A 162 -6.11 3.54 -20.00
N VAL A 163 -6.28 4.87 -19.96
CA VAL A 163 -7.26 5.52 -19.06
C VAL A 163 -8.68 5.47 -19.63
N ARG A 164 -8.82 5.31 -20.95
CA ARG A 164 -10.13 5.21 -21.62
C ARG A 164 -10.68 3.80 -21.65
N ASP A 165 -9.79 2.80 -21.66
CA ASP A 165 -10.11 1.38 -21.57
C ASP A 165 -10.59 0.99 -20.16
#